data_AF-A0A842TQV0-F1
#
_entry.id   AF-A0A842TQV0-F1
#
_cell.length_a   1.000
_cell.length_b   1.000
_cell.length_c   1.000
_cell.angle_alpha   90.00
_cell.angle_beta   90.00
_cell.angle_gamma   90.00
#
_symmetry.space_group_name_H-M   'P 1'
#
loop_
_entity.id
_entity.type
_entity.pdbx_description
1 polymer ?
#
loop_
_entity_poly.entity_id
_entity_poly.type
_entity_poly.pdbx_seq_one_letter_code
_entity_poly.pdbx_strand_id
1 'polypeptide(L)'
;MSEEILNKFEDTPEGYSREGVIIPPDYYAVIEKKATIMGKETVKREIEKTESLPQGFIFSPDYTPRILIENGEVVAIEILKKE
;
A
#
# COMPACT_ATOMS: atom_id res chain seq x y z
N MET A 1 5.47 -15.62 -3.07
CA MET A 1 4.50 -15.02 -4.00
C MET A 1 4.11 -13.61 -3.59
N SER A 2 3.32 -13.37 -2.53
CA SER A 2 2.91 -12.00 -2.18
C SER A 2 4.07 -11.07 -1.84
N GLU A 3 5.07 -11.52 -1.10
CA GLU A 3 6.30 -10.74 -0.82
C GLU A 3 7.09 -10.41 -2.10
N GLU A 4 7.22 -11.36 -3.02
CA GLU A 4 7.89 -11.14 -4.31
C GLU A 4 7.15 -10.10 -5.15
N ILE A 5 5.81 -10.10 -5.12
CA ILE A 5 4.97 -9.10 -5.79
C ILE A 5 5.11 -7.73 -5.09
N LEU A 6 5.14 -7.68 -3.76
CA LEU A 6 5.34 -6.42 -3.02
C LEU A 6 6.69 -5.77 -3.34
N ASN A 7 7.75 -6.55 -3.49
CA ASN A 7 9.08 -6.05 -3.85
C ASN A 7 9.11 -5.44 -5.27
N LYS A 8 8.20 -5.82 -6.16
CA LYS A 8 8.06 -5.17 -7.48
C LYS A 8 7.54 -3.73 -7.37
N PHE A 9 7.00 -3.35 -6.22
CA PHE A 9 6.62 -1.99 -5.90
C PHE A 9 7.67 -1.30 -5.00
N GLU A 10 8.95 -1.65 -5.01
CA GLU A 10 9.93 -0.99 -4.12
C GLU A 10 9.92 0.55 -4.26
N ASP A 11 9.84 1.08 -5.48
CA ASP A 11 9.78 2.51 -5.74
C ASP A 11 8.34 3.02 -5.93
N THR A 12 7.99 4.06 -5.18
CA THR A 12 6.76 4.83 -5.36
C THR A 12 7.00 5.91 -6.43
N PRO A 13 6.04 6.18 -7.33
CA PRO A 13 6.17 7.28 -8.29
C PRO A 13 6.43 8.62 -7.60
N GLU A 14 7.21 9.50 -8.24
CA GLU A 14 7.53 10.82 -7.70
C GLU A 14 6.27 11.64 -7.42
N GLY A 15 6.19 12.25 -6.23
CA GLY A 15 5.04 13.04 -5.79
C GLY A 15 3.83 12.20 -5.33
N TYR A 16 4.02 10.90 -5.12
CA TYR A 16 3.00 10.00 -4.57
C TYR A 16 3.53 9.26 -3.34
N SER A 17 2.63 9.04 -2.38
CA SER A 17 2.80 8.12 -1.27
C SER A 17 1.99 6.85 -1.52
N ARG A 18 2.54 5.69 -1.16
CA ARG A 18 1.80 4.42 -1.15
C ARG A 18 0.89 4.36 0.06
N GLU A 19 -0.33 3.86 -0.15
CA GLU A 19 -1.33 3.69 0.92
C GLU A 19 -1.72 2.22 1.06
N GLY A 20 -1.63 1.45 -0.02
CA GLY A 20 -1.74 -0.01 0.04
C GLY A 20 -1.49 -0.70 -1.29
N VAL A 21 -1.50 -2.03 -1.25
CA VAL A 21 -1.39 -2.91 -2.41
C VAL A 21 -2.44 -4.01 -2.29
N ILE A 22 -3.26 -4.16 -3.32
CA ILE A 22 -4.21 -5.25 -3.49
C ILE A 22 -3.48 -6.37 -4.24
N ILE A 23 -3.32 -7.52 -3.60
CA ILE A 23 -2.82 -8.77 -4.19
C ILE A 23 -3.91 -9.81 -3.94
N PRO A 24 -4.87 -10.01 -4.85
CA PRO A 24 -6.08 -10.77 -4.57
C PRO A 24 -5.80 -12.16 -3.97
N PRO A 25 -6.55 -12.57 -2.93
CA PRO A 25 -7.68 -11.86 -2.31
C PRO A 25 -7.28 -10.87 -1.20
N ASP A 26 -5.98 -10.65 -1.00
CA ASP A 26 -5.45 -9.92 0.14
C ASP A 26 -5.29 -8.42 -0.14
N TYR A 27 -5.36 -7.63 0.95
CA TYR A 27 -4.98 -6.22 0.95
C TYR A 27 -3.82 -6.00 1.93
N TYR A 28 -2.80 -5.29 1.47
CA TYR A 28 -1.64 -4.89 2.25
C TYR A 28 -1.69 -3.38 2.44
N ALA A 29 -1.82 -2.92 3.69
CA ALA A 29 -1.91 -1.49 4.02
C ALA A 29 -0.55 -0.96 4.45
N VAL A 30 -0.29 0.33 4.19
CA VAL A 30 0.81 1.04 4.85
C VAL A 30 0.36 1.42 6.27
N ILE A 31 1.07 0.90 7.26
CA ILE A 31 0.86 1.19 8.68
C ILE A 31 1.93 2.16 9.14
N GLU A 32 1.51 3.30 9.69
CA GLU A 32 2.37 4.23 10.40
C GLU A 32 2.39 3.90 11.89
N LYS A 33 3.53 3.39 12.38
CA LYS A 33 3.81 3.24 13.81
C LYS A 33 4.55 4.49 14.29
N LYS A 34 3.85 5.35 15.04
CA LYS A 34 4.44 6.51 15.71
C LYS A 34 4.79 6.11 17.15
N ALA A 35 6.06 6.28 17.52
CA ALA A 35 6.54 6.01 18.87
C ALA A 35 7.35 7.21 19.37
N THR A 36 7.14 7.60 20.62
CA THR A 36 7.94 8.64 21.28
C THR A 36 8.95 7.98 22.21
N ILE A 37 10.24 8.07 21.88
CA ILE A 37 11.34 7.49 22.66
C ILE A 37 12.18 8.64 23.20
N MET A 38 12.24 8.80 24.53
CA MET A 38 12.99 9.88 25.19
C MET A 38 12.65 11.29 24.64
N GLY A 39 11.37 11.54 24.35
CA GLY A 39 10.91 12.82 23.81
C GLY A 39 11.17 13.04 22.32
N LYS A 40 11.76 12.06 21.61
CA LYS A 40 11.91 12.08 20.14
C LYS A 40 10.81 11.23 19.50
N GLU A 41 10.10 11.81 18.54
CA GLU A 41 9.15 11.08 17.71
C GLU A 41 9.90 10.26 16.65
N THR A 42 9.59 8.97 16.58
CA THR A 42 10.04 8.06 15.55
C THR A 42 8.80 7.56 14.80
N VAL A 43 8.77 7.79 13.49
CA VAL A 43 7.72 7.27 12.60
C VAL A 43 8.31 6.13 11.80
N LYS A 44 7.72 4.94 11.91
CA LYS A 44 8.05 3.78 11.09
C LYS A 44 6.86 3.49 10.18
N ARG A 45 7.11 3.40 8.87
CA ARG A 45 6.14 2.96 7.87
C ARG A 45 6.45 1.52 7.49
N GLU A 46 5.46 0.64 7.62
CA GLU A 46 5.57 -0.77 7.26
C GLU A 46 4.36 -1.17 6.41
N ILE A 47 4.55 -2.08 5.46
CA ILE A 47 3.44 -2.69 4.72
C ILE A 47 3.06 -3.97 5.44
N GLU A 48 1.81 -4.09 5.86
CA GLU A 48 1.31 -5.28 6.54
C GLU A 48 0.00 -5.76 5.90
N LYS A 49 -0.18 -7.09 5.86
CA LYS A 49 -1.45 -7.69 5.44
C LYS A 49 -2.55 -7.27 6.42
N THR A 50 -3.62 -6.71 5.91
CA THR A 50 -4.77 -6.30 6.71
C THR A 50 -5.78 -7.43 6.78
N GLU A 51 -6.11 -7.87 8.00
CA GLU A 51 -7.11 -8.92 8.22
C GLU A 51 -8.54 -8.38 8.33
N SER A 52 -8.70 -7.08 8.63
CA SER A 52 -10.00 -6.46 8.84
C SER A 52 -10.17 -5.24 7.96
N LEU A 53 -10.84 -5.42 6.82
CA LEU A 53 -11.22 -4.35 5.91
C LEU A 53 -12.65 -3.87 6.23
N PRO A 54 -12.94 -2.57 6.09
CA PRO A 54 -14.30 -2.07 6.20
C PRO A 54 -15.17 -2.66 5.09
N GLN A 55 -16.44 -2.97 5.41
CA GLN A 55 -17.42 -3.41 4.42
C GLN A 55 -17.95 -2.22 3.61
N GLY A 56 -18.21 -2.46 2.32
CA GLY A 56 -18.84 -1.50 1.42
C GLY A 56 -17.93 -1.04 0.28
N PHE A 57 -18.33 0.04 -0.39
CA PHE A 57 -17.54 0.65 -1.45
C PHE A 57 -16.58 1.70 -0.88
N ILE A 58 -15.31 1.60 -1.24
CA ILE A 58 -14.33 2.67 -1.01
C ILE A 58 -14.21 3.40 -2.35
N PHE A 59 -14.67 4.65 -2.38
CA PHE A 59 -14.45 5.57 -3.48
C PHE A 59 -13.70 6.77 -2.94
N SER A 60 -12.51 7.03 -3.48
CA SER A 60 -11.70 8.16 -3.07
C SER A 60 -11.03 8.80 -4.29
N PRO A 61 -11.39 10.06 -4.63
CA PRO A 61 -10.88 10.73 -5.83
C PRO A 61 -9.41 11.12 -5.72
N ASP A 62 -8.88 11.20 -4.50
CA ASP A 62 -7.50 11.60 -4.23
C ASP A 62 -6.49 10.46 -4.43
N TYR A 63 -6.98 9.26 -4.74
CA TYR A 63 -6.17 8.06 -4.87
C TYR A 63 -6.10 7.61 -6.33
N THR A 64 -4.89 7.28 -6.77
CA THR A 64 -4.60 6.82 -8.12
C THR A 64 -4.14 5.36 -8.07
N PRO A 65 -4.77 4.43 -8.82
CA PRO A 65 -4.29 3.07 -8.90
C PRO A 65 -3.09 2.94 -9.85
N ARG A 66 -2.06 2.19 -9.47
CA ARG A 66 -0.99 1.69 -10.36
C ARG A 66 -1.14 0.17 -10.50
N ILE A 67 -1.30 -0.31 -11.73
CA ILE A 67 -1.61 -1.71 -12.02
C ILE A 67 -0.34 -2.45 -12.43
N LEU A 68 -0.06 -3.60 -11.81
CA LEU A 68 0.96 -4.54 -12.24
C LEU A 68 0.32 -5.59 -13.15
N ILE A 69 0.77 -5.65 -14.41
CA ILE A 69 0.33 -6.63 -15.41
C ILE A 69 1.51 -7.51 -15.79
N GLU A 70 1.36 -8.83 -15.65
CA GLU A 70 2.35 -9.80 -16.11
C GLU A 70 1.64 -10.90 -16.90
N ASN A 71 2.24 -11.31 -18.03
CA ASN A 71 1.67 -12.35 -18.91
C ASN A 71 0.22 -12.07 -19.36
N GLY A 72 -0.18 -10.80 -19.46
CA GLY A 72 -1.53 -10.40 -19.84
C GLY A 72 -2.56 -10.46 -18.69
N GLU A 73 -2.13 -10.75 -17.47
CA GLU A 73 -2.99 -10.84 -16.28
C GLU A 73 -2.69 -9.72 -15.29
N VAL A 74 -3.73 -9.22 -14.60
CA VAL A 74 -3.57 -8.27 -13.50
C VAL A 74 -3.10 -9.03 -12.27
N VAL A 75 -1.84 -8.79 -11.87
CA VAL A 75 -1.21 -9.47 -10.73
C VAL A 75 -1.47 -8.71 -9.42
N ALA A 76 -1.45 -7.38 -9.47
CA ALA A 76 -1.65 -6.53 -8.30
C ALA A 76 -2.09 -5.12 -8.69
N ILE A 77 -2.70 -4.41 -7.73
CA ILE A 77 -3.06 -3.00 -7.86
C ILE A 77 -2.51 -2.28 -6.64
N GLU A 78 -1.58 -1.36 -6.85
CA GLU A 78 -1.14 -0.43 -5.82
C GLU A 78 -2.05 0.80 -5.78
N ILE A 79 -2.35 1.25 -4.56
CA ILE A 79 -3.16 2.43 -4.28
C ILE A 79 -2.22 3.54 -3.83
N LEU A 80 -2.13 4.60 -4.63
CA LEU A 80 -1.27 5.75 -4.42
C LEU A 80 -2.09 6.98 -4.04
N LYS A 81 -1.54 7.84 -3.19
CA LYS A 81 -2.09 9.17 -2.89
C LYS A 81 -1.08 10.23 -3.29
N LYS A 82 -1.56 11.34 -3.85
CA LYS A 82 -0.68 12.46 -4.20
C LYS A 82 -0.21 13.19 -2.93
N GLU A 83 1.08 13.50 -2.86
CA GLU A 83 1.67 14.30 -1.78
C GLU A 83 1.36 15.80 -1.93
#